data_AF-A0A7C6EM85-F1
#
_entry.id   AF-A0A7C6EM85-F1
#
_cell.length_a   1.000
_cell.length_b   1.000
_cell.length_c   1.000
_cell.angle_alpha   90.00
_cell.angle_beta   90.00
_cell.angle_gamma   90.00
#
_symmetry.space_group_name_H-M   'P 1'
#
loop_
_entity.id
_entity.type
_entity.pdbx_description
1 polymer ?
#
loop_
_entity_poly.entity_id
_entity_poly.type
_entity_poly.pdbx_seq_one_letter_code
_entity_poly.pdbx_strand_id
1 'polypeptide(L)'
;MALRFHVERRLGRDMYEVFYEDPGRFYKVLRELLGSGAEMLMRLVARWLNENGYMEGLDPDKFIELLEKGGEEAAERMRRAIKPPYRR
;
A
#
# COMPACT_ATOMS: atom_id res chain seq x y z
N MET A 1 13.84 -7.42 3.14
CA MET A 1 14.86 -8.27 2.49
C MET A 1 14.43 -9.71 2.19
N ALA A 2 13.41 -10.32 2.83
CA ALA A 2 12.78 -11.57 2.31
C ALA A 2 11.38 -11.32 1.72
N LEU A 3 10.58 -10.48 2.39
CA LEU A 3 9.25 -10.08 1.93
C LEU A 3 9.29 -9.44 0.54
N ARG A 4 10.16 -8.44 0.33
CA ARG A 4 10.38 -7.80 -0.98
C ARG A 4 10.64 -8.84 -2.07
N PHE A 5 11.62 -9.72 -1.86
CA PHE A 5 11.96 -10.77 -2.83
C PHE A 5 10.77 -11.65 -3.19
N HIS A 6 9.99 -12.11 -2.21
CA HIS A 6 8.82 -12.97 -2.48
C HIS A 6 7.68 -12.23 -3.18
N VAL A 7 7.43 -10.98 -2.80
CA VAL A 7 6.42 -10.11 -3.42
C VAL A 7 6.79 -9.80 -4.86
N GLU A 8 8.03 -9.34 -5.11
CA GLU A 8 8.51 -9.02 -6.47
C GLU A 8 8.55 -10.25 -7.37
N ARG A 9 8.95 -11.42 -6.83
CA ARG A 9 8.89 -12.69 -7.58
C ARG A 9 7.48 -13.05 -8.02
N ARG A 10 6.45 -12.75 -7.23
CA ARG A 10 5.03 -12.95 -7.58
C ARG A 10 4.51 -11.89 -8.53
N LEU A 11 4.96 -10.65 -8.38
CA LEU A 11 4.57 -9.52 -9.22
C LEU A 11 5.25 -9.51 -10.59
N GLY A 12 6.45 -10.06 -10.69
CA GLY A 12 7.33 -9.96 -11.86
C GLY A 12 7.89 -8.56 -12.10
N ARG A 13 7.75 -7.64 -11.13
CA ARG A 13 8.10 -6.21 -11.20
C ARG A 13 8.51 -5.70 -9.81
N ASP A 14 9.11 -4.51 -9.76
CA ASP A 14 9.42 -3.82 -8.51
C ASP A 14 8.13 -3.54 -7.71
N MET A 15 8.15 -3.85 -6.41
CA MET A 15 6.95 -3.79 -5.58
C MET A 15 6.47 -2.36 -5.32
N TYR A 16 7.38 -1.37 -5.32
CA TYR A 16 7.06 0.03 -5.07
C TYR A 16 6.45 0.67 -6.31
N GLU A 17 6.96 0.34 -7.50
CA GLU A 17 6.32 0.71 -8.76
C GLU A 17 4.90 0.16 -8.84
N VAL A 18 4.71 -1.14 -8.55
CA VAL A 18 3.38 -1.74 -8.57
C VAL A 18 2.47 -1.11 -7.52
N PHE A 19 2.95 -0.85 -6.30
CA PHE A 19 2.14 -0.15 -5.30
C PHE A 19 1.70 1.24 -5.78
N TYR A 20 2.59 1.97 -6.45
CA TYR A 20 2.26 3.29 -6.98
C TYR A 20 1.27 3.20 -8.16
N GLU A 21 1.46 2.27 -9.08
CA GLU A 21 0.63 2.08 -10.28
C GLU A 21 -0.73 1.45 -9.97
N ASP A 22 -0.72 0.32 -9.25
CA ASP A 22 -1.85 -0.54 -8.93
C ASP A 22 -1.73 -1.08 -7.49
N PRO A 23 -2.09 -0.25 -6.49
CA PRO A 23 -1.99 -0.63 -5.08
C PRO A 23 -2.90 -1.82 -4.71
N GLY A 24 -3.96 -2.07 -5.48
CA GLY A 24 -4.83 -3.24 -5.28
C GLY A 24 -4.15 -4.54 -5.67
N ARG A 25 -3.47 -4.59 -6.83
CA ARG A 25 -2.67 -5.75 -7.22
C ARG A 25 -1.53 -6.01 -6.24
N PHE A 26 -0.85 -4.95 -5.78
CA PHE A 26 0.14 -5.07 -4.72
C PHE A 26 -0.45 -5.74 -3.47
N TYR A 27 -1.58 -5.24 -2.98
CA TYR A 27 -2.21 -5.75 -1.77
C TYR A 27 -2.71 -7.19 -1.91
N LYS A 28 -3.25 -7.54 -3.08
CA LYS A 28 -3.66 -8.91 -3.39
C LYS A 28 -2.51 -9.91 -3.27
N VAL A 29 -1.36 -9.59 -3.88
CA VAL A 29 -0.17 -10.47 -3.78
C VAL A 29 0.34 -10.54 -2.34
N LEU A 30 0.29 -9.45 -1.59
CA LEU A 30 0.66 -9.44 -0.19
C LEU A 30 -0.26 -10.34 0.65
N ARG A 31 -1.59 -10.31 0.40
CA ARG A 31 -2.58 -11.20 1.03
C ARG A 31 -2.36 -12.67 0.66
N GLU A 32 -2.01 -12.97 -0.59
CA GLU A 32 -1.70 -14.34 -1.00
C GLU A 32 -0.46 -14.92 -0.28
N LEU A 33 0.50 -14.07 0.09
CA LEU A 33 1.72 -14.47 0.79
C LEU A 33 1.56 -14.52 2.32
N LEU A 34 0.82 -13.57 2.90
CA LEU A 34 0.75 -13.38 4.35
C LEU A 34 -0.62 -13.74 4.96
N GLY A 35 -1.61 -14.09 4.13
CA GLY A 35 -2.99 -14.31 4.57
C GLY A 35 -3.58 -13.08 5.24
N SER A 36 -4.24 -13.27 6.38
CA SER A 36 -4.81 -12.19 7.21
C SER A 36 -3.75 -11.23 7.77
N GLY A 37 -2.48 -11.65 7.82
CA GLY A 37 -1.38 -10.80 8.29
C GLY A 37 -1.10 -9.60 7.37
N ALA A 38 -1.49 -9.66 6.09
CA ALA A 38 -1.33 -8.55 5.16
C ALA A 38 -2.15 -7.32 5.56
N GLU A 39 -3.39 -7.50 6.01
CA GLU A 39 -4.24 -6.40 6.45
C GLU A 39 -3.63 -5.72 7.68
N MET A 40 -3.24 -6.51 8.68
CA MET A 40 -2.59 -6.00 9.89
C MET A 40 -1.32 -5.21 9.56
N LEU A 41 -0.49 -5.72 8.64
CA LEU A 41 0.71 -5.01 8.19
C LEU A 41 0.37 -3.68 7.51
N MET A 42 -0.61 -3.67 6.60
CA MET A 42 -0.99 -2.45 5.89
C MET A 42 -1.66 -1.42 6.81
N ARG A 43 -2.41 -1.85 7.82
CA ARG A 43 -2.95 -0.97 8.87
C ARG A 43 -1.83 -0.32 9.69
N LEU A 44 -0.78 -1.07 10.02
CA LEU A 44 0.40 -0.53 10.70
C LEU A 44 1.13 0.50 9.83
N VAL A 45 1.30 0.22 8.54
CA VAL A 45 1.88 1.17 7.57
C VAL A 45 1.02 2.44 7.49
N ALA A 46 -0.30 2.31 7.34
CA ALA A 46 -1.22 3.43 7.27
C ALA A 46 -1.17 4.31 8.54
N ARG A 47 -1.14 3.67 9.71
CA ARG A 47 -1.00 4.36 10.99
C ARG A 47 0.33 5.11 11.08
N TRP A 48 1.44 4.47 10.71
CA TRP A 48 2.74 5.11 10.69
C TRP A 48 2.77 6.30 9.72
N LEU A 49 2.19 6.19 8.53
CA LEU A 49 2.10 7.29 7.57
C LEU A 49 1.33 8.48 8.13
N ASN A 50 0.20 8.24 8.82
CA ASN A 50 -0.57 9.29 9.48
C ASN A 50 0.19 9.96 10.63
N GLU A 51 0.77 9.17 11.53
CA GLU A 51 1.51 9.66 12.70
C GLU A 51 2.73 10.50 12.29
N ASN A 52 3.30 10.24 11.11
CA ASN A 52 4.47 10.97 10.60
C ASN A 52 4.09 12.06 9.56
N GLY A 53 2.81 12.33 9.34
CA GLY A 53 2.35 13.39 8.42
C GLY A 53 2.57 13.09 6.93
N TYR A 54 2.85 11.83 6.57
CA TYR A 54 3.01 11.38 5.19
C TYR A 54 1.70 10.95 4.53
N MET A 55 0.59 10.94 5.28
CA MET A 55 -0.73 10.69 4.74
C MET A 55 -1.74 11.70 5.26
N GLU A 56 -2.55 12.25 4.37
CA GLU A 56 -3.57 13.25 4.68
C GLU A 56 -4.92 12.82 4.07
N GLY A 57 -6.01 12.99 4.82
CA GLY A 57 -7.36 12.71 4.33
C GLY A 57 -7.73 11.22 4.27
N LEU A 58 -6.88 10.32 4.76
CA LEU A 58 -7.17 8.89 4.91
C LEU A 58 -6.87 8.43 6.35
N ASP A 59 -7.81 7.70 6.94
CA ASP A 59 -7.57 6.91 8.14
C ASP A 59 -7.14 5.47 7.73
N PRO A 60 -6.62 4.66 8.67
CA PRO A 60 -6.18 3.31 8.36
C PRO A 60 -7.28 2.41 7.75
N ASP A 61 -8.54 2.59 8.12
CA ASP A 61 -9.66 1.80 7.57
C ASP A 61 -9.91 2.15 6.10
N LYS A 62 -10.06 3.43 5.78
CA LYS A 62 -10.23 3.90 4.39
C LYS A 62 -9.04 3.55 3.52
N PHE A 63 -7.83 3.55 4.08
CA PHE A 63 -6.64 3.12 3.37
C PHE A 63 -6.75 1.65 2.94
N ILE A 64 -7.20 0.76 3.84
CA ILE A 64 -7.43 -0.66 3.53
C ILE A 64 -8.55 -0.82 2.50
N GLU A 65 -9.66 -0.09 2.66
CA GLU A 65 -10.76 -0.12 1.69
C GLU A 65 -10.29 0.23 0.27
N LEU A 66 -9.39 1.21 0.12
CA LEU A 66 -8.83 1.58 -1.19
C LEU A 66 -7.91 0.49 -1.75
N LEU A 67 -7.12 -0.16 -0.91
CA LEU A 67 -6.31 -1.31 -1.30
C LEU A 67 -7.18 -2.49 -1.75
N GLU A 68 -8.31 -2.73 -1.09
CA GLU A 68 -9.24 -3.80 -1.47
C GLU A 68 -10.04 -3.49 -2.73
N LYS A 69 -10.52 -2.25 -2.86
CA LYS A 69 -11.25 -1.79 -4.04
C LYS A 69 -10.35 -1.87 -5.28
N GLY A 70 -9.09 -1.44 -5.15
CA GLY A 70 -8.15 -1.35 -6.28
C GLY A 70 -8.66 -0.48 -7.42
N GLY A 71 -8.00 -0.58 -8.57
CA GLY A 71 -8.36 0.18 -9.76
C GLY A 71 -7.89 1.64 -9.74
N GLU A 72 -8.09 2.33 -10.86
CA GLU A 72 -7.51 3.65 -11.13
C GLU A 72 -7.98 4.73 -10.16
N GLU A 73 -9.28 4.75 -9.83
CA GLU A 73 -9.84 5.73 -8.88
C GLU A 73 -9.24 5.57 -7.48
N ALA A 74 -9.10 4.32 -7.01
CA ALA A 74 -8.51 4.05 -5.70
C ALA A 74 -7.01 4.38 -5.70
N ALA A 75 -6.29 4.04 -6.78
CA ALA A 75 -4.89 4.39 -6.96
C ALA A 75 -4.68 5.91 -6.93
N GLU A 76 -5.48 6.67 -7.67
CA GLU A 76 -5.41 8.12 -7.70
C GLU A 76 -5.70 8.74 -6.33
N ARG A 77 -6.70 8.23 -5.61
CA ARG A 77 -7.01 8.69 -4.26
C ARG A 77 -5.87 8.40 -3.27
N MET A 78 -5.23 7.23 -3.38
CA MET A 78 -4.05 6.90 -2.57
C MET A 78 -2.87 7.81 -2.89
N ARG A 79 -2.58 8.08 -4.16
CA ARG A 79 -1.48 8.98 -4.57
C ARG A 79 -1.68 10.40 -4.08
N ARG A 80 -2.91 10.92 -4.08
CA ARG A 80 -3.22 12.25 -3.55
C ARG A 80 -3.05 12.33 -2.04
N ALA A 81 -3.35 11.25 -1.34
CA ALA A 81 -3.26 11.20 0.11
C ALA A 81 -1.82 11.03 0.61
N ILE A 82 -1.00 10.23 -0.09
CA ILE A 82 0.36 9.91 0.32
C ILE A 82 1.32 10.99 -0.18
N LYS A 83 1.98 11.68 0.74
CA LYS A 83 3.00 12.69 0.45
C LYS A 83 4.37 12.03 0.32
N PRO A 84 5.17 12.36 -0.71
CA PRO A 84 6.54 11.88 -0.79
C PRO A 84 7.34 12.36 0.43
N PRO A 85 8.25 11.54 0.99
CA PRO A 85 8.99 11.88 2.20
C PRO A 85 9.99 13.04 2.04
N TYR A 86 10.12 13.60 0.84
CA TYR A 86 10.98 14.75 0.57
C TYR A 86 10.20 16.08 0.70
N ARG A 87 10.02 16.52 1.94
CA ARG A 87 9.96 17.94 2.30
C ARG A 87 10.94 18.16 3.45
N ARG A 88 12.17 18.56 3.10
CA ARG A 88 13.03 19.36 3.98
C ARG A 88 12.74 20.82 3.71
#